data_AF-A0A2N5ZE87-F1
#
_entry.id   AF-A0A2N5ZE87-F1
#
_cell.length_a   1.000
_cell.length_b   1.000
_cell.length_c   1.000
_cell.angle_alpha   90.00
_cell.angle_beta   90.00
_cell.angle_gamma   90.00
#
_symmetry.space_group_name_H-M   'P 1'
#
loop_
_entity.id
_entity.type
_entity.pdbx_description
1 polymer ?
#
loop_
_entity_poly.entity_id
_entity_poly.type
_entity_poly.pdbx_seq_one_letter_code
_entity_poly.pdbx_strand_id
1 'polypeptide(L)' 'KMEGISGIHHIHSWMLNEKTILFEAHLDVEIDVKISELKRYYSEIEDYLKREHGVDHVTLQAELGGCEGICHFER' A
#
# COMPACT_ATOMS: atom_id res chain seq x y z
N LYS A 1 -9.63 3.40 -9.10
CA LYS A 1 -9.11 2.10 -9.56
C LYS A 1 -7.83 2.38 -10.33
N MET A 2 -6.70 1.80 -9.93
CA MET A 2 -5.38 2.03 -10.51
C MET A 2 -5.01 0.80 -11.34
N GLU A 3 -4.59 0.97 -12.59
CA GLU A 3 -4.28 -0.18 -13.47
C GLU A 3 -2.99 -0.88 -13.03
N GLY A 4 -3.00 -2.21 -12.97
CA GLY A 4 -1.86 -3.01 -12.52
C GLY A 4 -1.72 -3.17 -11.00
N ILE A 5 -2.61 -2.57 -10.21
CA ILE A 5 -2.75 -2.88 -8.77
C ILE A 5 -3.96 -3.79 -8.60
N SER A 6 -3.72 -5.04 -8.19
CA SER A 6 -4.77 -6.05 -8.04
C SER A 6 -5.43 -6.01 -6.66
N GLY A 7 -4.75 -5.48 -5.65
CA GLY A 7 -5.29 -5.45 -4.28
C GLY A 7 -4.44 -4.68 -3.28
N ILE A 8 -5.02 -4.51 -2.09
CA ILE A 8 -4.32 -4.06 -0.89
C ILE A 8 -4.64 -5.07 0.20
N HIS A 9 -3.62 -5.58 0.86
CA HIS A 9 -3.77 -6.48 2.00
C HIS A 9 -2.79 -6.07 3.11
N HIS A 10 -3.00 -6.57 4.33
CA HIS A 10 -2.14 -6.28 5.49
C HIS A 10 -1.97 -4.76 5.75
N ILE A 11 -3.06 -4.15 6.25
CA ILE A 11 -3.09 -2.72 6.57
C ILE A 11 -2.87 -2.52 8.05
N HIS A 12 -1.90 -1.69 8.39
CA HIS A 12 -1.66 -1.20 9.74
C HIS A 12 -1.84 0.32 9.77
N SER A 13 -2.54 0.82 10.78
CA SER A 13 -2.67 2.24 11.02
C SER A 13 -2.49 2.49 12.50
N TRP A 14 -1.56 3.37 12.85
CA TRP A 14 -1.28 3.69 14.25
C TRP A 14 -1.03 5.18 14.44
N MET A 15 -1.37 5.69 15.61
CA MET A 15 -1.07 7.06 15.99
C MET A 15 0.21 7.08 16.81
N LEU A 16 1.20 7.89 16.42
CA LEU A 16 2.38 8.13 17.23
C LEU A 16 2.06 9.06 18.41
N ASN A 17 1.13 9.99 18.19
CA ASN A 17 0.58 10.91 19.17
C ASN A 17 -0.79 11.42 18.68
N GLU A 18 -1.42 12.34 19.40
CA GLU A 18 -2.74 12.92 19.11
C GLU A 18 -2.88 13.58 17.73
N LYS A 19 -1.77 13.87 17.04
CA LYS A 19 -1.71 14.60 15.78
C LYS A 19 -0.98 13.87 14.66
N THR A 20 -0.35 12.73 14.94
CA THR A 20 0.52 12.05 13.96
C THR A 20 0.02 10.65 13.67
N ILE A 21 -0.48 10.44 12.45
CA ILE A 21 -0.97 9.15 11.96
C ILE A 21 0.08 8.54 11.04
N LEU A 22 0.43 7.29 11.34
CA LEU A 22 1.33 6.45 10.55
C LEU A 22 0.48 5.34 9.91
N PHE A 23 0.66 5.14 8.61
CA PHE A 23 -0.09 4.17 7.82
C PHE A 23 0.87 3.26 7.06
N GLU A 24 0.63 1.97 7.10
CA GLU A 24 1.41 0.97 6.40
C GLU A 24 0.47 0.00 5.68
N ALA A 25 0.77 -0.33 4.42
CA ALA A 25 -0.03 -1.27 3.65
C ALA A 25 0.80 -2.01 2.61
N HIS A 26 0.40 -3.25 2.32
CA HIS A 26 0.96 -4.05 1.22
C HIS A 26 0.04 -3.97 0.01
N LEU A 27 0.63 -3.73 -1.16
CA LEU A 27 -0.05 -3.57 -2.44
C LEU A 27 0.29 -4.76 -3.33
N ASP A 28 -0.72 -5.49 -3.78
CA ASP A 28 -0.53 -6.52 -4.80
C ASP A 28 -0.41 -5.85 -6.16
N VAL A 29 0.69 -6.13 -6.86
CA VAL A 29 0.98 -5.55 -8.17
C VAL A 29 1.20 -6.64 -9.21
N GLU A 30 0.67 -6.40 -10.42
CA GLU A 30 0.85 -7.30 -11.55
C GLU A 30 2.32 -7.31 -12.01
N ILE A 31 2.78 -8.44 -12.55
CA ILE A 31 4.19 -8.63 -12.90
C ILE A 31 4.69 -7.70 -14.02
N ASP A 32 3.78 -7.19 -14.84
CA ASP A 32 4.09 -6.33 -15.97
C ASP A 32 4.10 -4.82 -15.63
N VAL A 33 3.86 -4.45 -14.36
CA VAL A 33 3.86 -3.05 -13.93
C VAL A 33 5.28 -2.51 -13.89
N LYS A 34 5.51 -1.36 -14.54
CA LYS A 34 6.82 -0.71 -14.51
C LYS A 34 7.05 -0.06 -13.14
N ILE A 35 8.29 -0.14 -12.65
CA ILE A 35 8.70 0.54 -11.41
C ILE A 35 8.42 2.06 -11.46
N SER A 36 8.52 2.68 -12.64
CA SER A 36 8.16 4.09 -12.83
C SER A 36 6.68 4.39 -12.56
N GLU A 37 5.79 3.43 -12.86
CA GLU A 37 4.36 3.55 -12.61
C GLU A 37 4.05 3.32 -11.14
N LEU A 38 4.73 2.36 -10.48
CA LEU A 38 4.64 2.15 -9.03
C LEU A 38 4.99 3.42 -8.25
N LYS A 39 6.04 4.14 -8.65
CA LYS A 39 6.40 5.43 -8.02
C LYS A 39 5.30 6.47 -8.14
N ARG A 40 4.62 6.53 -9.29
CA ARG A 40 3.48 7.44 -9.49
C ARG A 40 2.33 7.05 -8.56
N TYR A 41 2.04 5.77 -8.48
CA TYR A 41 0.99 5.23 -7.61
C TYR A 41 1.26 5.46 -6.13
N TYR A 42 2.52 5.31 -5.67
CA TYR A 42 2.88 5.63 -4.29
C TYR A 42 2.59 7.10 -3.98
N SER A 43 3.05 8.02 -4.84
CA SER A 43 2.76 9.44 -4.67
C SER A 43 1.26 9.75 -4.65
N GLU A 44 0.49 9.14 -5.56
CA GLU A 44 -0.98 9.34 -5.62
C GLU A 44 -1.67 8.84 -4.33
N ILE A 45 -1.27 7.68 -3.81
CA ILE A 45 -1.83 7.10 -2.57
C ILE A 45 -1.41 7.93 -1.36
N GLU A 46 -0.14 8.33 -1.26
CA GLU A 46 0.37 9.19 -0.19
C GLU A 46 -0.38 10.52 -0.14
N ASP A 47 -0.52 11.20 -1.29
CA ASP A 47 -1.22 12.47 -1.38
C ASP A 47 -2.72 12.34 -1.04
N TYR A 48 -3.36 11.25 -1.47
CA TYR A 48 -4.74 10.95 -1.12
C TYR A 48 -4.92 10.74 0.38
N LEU A 49 -4.10 9.88 1.00
CA LEU A 49 -4.16 9.59 2.43
C LEU A 49 -3.86 10.82 3.28
N LYS A 50 -2.91 11.64 2.85
CA LYS A 50 -2.60 12.90 3.52
C LYS A 50 -3.72 13.91 3.42
N ARG A 51 -4.30 14.09 2.22
CA ARG A 51 -5.33 15.13 1.98
C ARG A 51 -6.69 14.75 2.54
N GLU A 52 -7.14 13.52 2.33
CA GLU A 52 -8.49 13.09 2.68
C GLU A 52 -8.58 12.51 4.10
N HIS A 53 -7.46 11.99 4.64
CA HIS A 53 -7.44 11.28 5.91
C HIS A 53 -6.44 11.83 6.94
N GLY A 54 -5.65 12.85 6.59
CA GLY A 54 -4.70 13.48 7.50
C GLY A 54 -3.56 12.57 7.93
N VAL A 55 -3.18 11.59 7.10
CA VAL A 55 -2.04 10.70 7.39
C VAL A 55 -0.72 11.44 7.19
N ASP A 56 0.18 11.34 8.16
CA ASP A 56 1.47 12.06 8.14
C ASP A 56 2.57 11.29 7.45
N HIS A 57 2.67 9.99 7.72
CA HIS A 57 3.62 9.11 7.07
C HIS A 57 2.95 7.83 6.59
N VAL A 58 3.28 7.48 5.36
CA VAL A 58 2.74 6.33 4.65
C VAL A 58 3.90 5.44 4.23
N THR A 59 3.82 4.15 4.51
CA THR A 59 4.76 3.13 4.05
C THR A 59 4.00 2.15 3.17
N LEU A 60 4.38 2.07 1.90
CA LEU A 60 3.75 1.15 0.95
C LEU A 60 4.77 0.14 0.45
N GLN A 61 4.41 -1.14 0.52
CA GLN A 61 5.20 -2.23 -0.01
C GLN A 61 4.46 -2.88 -1.18
N ALA A 62 5.05 -2.85 -2.37
CA ALA A 62 4.52 -3.58 -3.52
C ALA A 62 5.00 -5.04 -3.52
N GLU A 63 4.07 -5.97 -3.69
CA GLU A 63 4.31 -7.39 -3.82
C GLU A 63 3.94 -7.87 -5.22
N LEU A 64 4.92 -8.40 -5.96
CA LEU A 64 4.74 -8.86 -7.33
C LEU A 64 4.07 -10.24 -7.38
N GLY A 65 3.07 -10.38 -8.24
CA GLY A 65 2.41 -11.66 -8.49
C GLY A 65 1.25 -11.98 -7.55
N GLY A 66 0.92 -11.07 -6.64
CA GLY A 66 -0.15 -11.21 -5.67
C GLY A 66 0.05 -12.37 -4.69
N CYS A 67 -0.72 -12.36 -3.61
CA CYS A 67 -0.92 -13.56 -2.80
C CYS A 67 -1.90 -14.54 -3.47
N GLU A 68 -1.57 -15.15 -4.61
CA GLU A 68 -2.22 -16.41 -5.00
C GLU A 68 -1.68 -17.56 -4.11
N GLY A 69 -2.06 -17.55 -2.83
CA GLY A 69 -2.03 -18.75 -1.99
C GLY A 69 -0.80 -19.01 -1.13
N ILE A 70 0.03 -18.02 -0.77
CA ILE A 70 1.14 -18.22 0.18
C ILE A 70 0.91 -17.45 1.49
N CYS A 71 -0.28 -17.59 2.07
CA CYS A 71 -0.55 -17.29 3.49
C CYS A 71 -1.31 -18.45 4.17
N HIS A 72 -1.02 -19.70 3.77
CA HIS A 72 -1.27 -20.89 4.59
C HIS A 72 0.07 -21.49 5.01
N PHE A 73 0.79 -20.80 5.91
CA PHE A 73 1.79 -21.44 6.76
C PHE A 73 1.18 -21.66 8.14
N GLU A 74 0.19 -22.56 8.21
CA GLU A 74 -0.22 -23.28 9.42
C GLU A 74 -1.10 -24.46 9.01
N ARG A 75 -0.44 -25.58 8.67
CA ARG A 75 -0.69 -26.94 9.20
C ARG A 75 0.41 -27.89 8.75
#